data_AF-A0A3B8UGL3-F1
#
_entry.id   AF-A0A3B8UGL3-F1
#
_cell.length_a   1.000
_cell.length_b   1.000
_cell.length_c   1.000
_cell.angle_alpha   90.00
_cell.angle_beta   90.00
_cell.angle_gamma   90.00
#
_symmetry.space_group_name_H-M   'P 1'
#
loop_
_entity.id
_entity.type
_entity.pdbx_description
1 polymer ?
#
loop_
_entity_poly.entity_id
_entity_poly.type
_entity_poly.pdbx_seq_one_letter_code
_entity_poly.pdbx_strand_id
1 'polypeptide(L)'
;MNKFFFFLLSLSALYIGFQTGEGTFQKKEKREEKQFHPEREYPLKEHKLFTFVVYASNQAAWCEKSLESIFAQDDEAYRVIFIDDASTDETYKRAQQFVMSAAQDSRVILMRNETKLGFCASLYQAMEHCSDREVVIPLEAKDWLSQERVLFRLNAAFQNPDVWIAESSAMAYPQFQIDGSEGLFAFYAALLKRTSVGDLFFEGRPAHAKEACFLSLRNLA
;
A
#
# COMPACT_ATOMS: atom_id res chain seq x y z
N MET A 1 -27.67 -48.95 36.47
CA MET A 1 -27.93 -47.56 36.03
C MET A 1 -27.51 -47.44 34.58
N ASN A 2 -28.48 -47.14 33.71
CA ASN A 2 -28.58 -47.72 32.37
C ASN A 2 -27.76 -46.98 31.31
N LYS A 3 -27.13 -47.72 30.39
CA LYS A 3 -26.52 -47.19 29.15
C LYS A 3 -27.52 -46.33 28.33
N PHE A 4 -28.82 -46.58 28.50
CA PHE A 4 -29.92 -45.79 27.93
C PHE A 4 -29.96 -44.34 28.46
N PHE A 5 -29.58 -44.13 29.72
CA PHE A 5 -29.53 -42.80 30.34
C PHE A 5 -28.41 -41.95 29.74
N PHE A 6 -27.24 -42.54 29.49
CA PHE A 6 -26.13 -41.86 28.81
C PHE A 6 -26.45 -41.52 27.36
N PHE A 7 -27.21 -42.38 26.66
CA PHE A 7 -27.64 -42.11 25.28
C PHE A 7 -28.62 -40.93 25.19
N LEU A 8 -29.56 -40.84 26.15
CA LEU A 8 -30.47 -39.68 26.29
C LEU A 8 -29.71 -38.39 26.65
N LEU A 9 -28.65 -38.48 27.47
CA LEU A 9 -27.77 -37.35 27.78
C LEU A 9 -26.99 -36.87 26.56
N SER A 10 -26.51 -37.77 25.70
CA SER A 10 -25.83 -37.36 24.45
C SER A 10 -26.79 -36.73 23.43
N LEU A 11 -28.02 -37.22 23.32
CA LEU A 11 -29.04 -36.66 22.43
C LEU A 11 -29.49 -35.26 22.87
N SER A 12 -29.63 -35.04 24.18
CA SER A 12 -29.94 -33.70 24.72
C SER A 12 -28.77 -32.73 24.54
N ALA A 13 -27.53 -33.16 24.75
CA ALA A 13 -26.35 -32.34 24.47
C ALA A 13 -26.22 -31.97 22.99
N LEU A 14 -26.54 -32.90 22.08
CA LEU A 14 -26.54 -32.64 20.63
C LEU A 14 -27.67 -31.67 20.23
N TYR A 15 -28.85 -31.80 20.83
CA TYR A 15 -29.99 -30.91 20.59
C TYR A 15 -29.74 -29.48 21.09
N ILE A 16 -29.14 -29.35 22.29
CA ILE A 16 -28.70 -28.06 22.82
C ILE A 16 -27.60 -27.47 21.93
N GLY A 17 -26.61 -28.27 21.55
CA GLY A 17 -25.55 -27.86 20.63
C GLY A 17 -26.07 -27.43 19.25
N PHE A 18 -27.18 -28.00 18.77
CA PHE A 18 -27.86 -27.59 17.54
C PHE A 18 -28.65 -26.28 17.72
N GLN A 19 -29.33 -26.10 18.86
CA GLN A 19 -30.04 -24.84 19.17
C GLN A 19 -29.10 -23.68 19.50
N THR A 20 -27.94 -23.93 20.10
CA THR A 20 -26.93 -22.90 20.43
C THR A 20 -25.86 -22.75 19.35
N GLY A 21 -25.80 -23.70 18.40
CA GLY A 21 -24.83 -23.77 17.30
C GLY A 21 -25.23 -22.99 16.05
N GLU A 22 -26.38 -22.32 16.06
CA GLU A 22 -26.59 -21.16 15.22
C GLU A 22 -25.80 -20.01 15.83
N GLY A 23 -24.48 -20.03 15.61
CA GLY A 23 -23.69 -18.82 15.72
C GLY A 23 -24.47 -17.74 14.99
N THR A 24 -24.87 -16.70 15.72
CA THR A 24 -25.46 -15.51 15.13
C THR A 24 -24.45 -14.98 14.13
N PHE A 25 -24.55 -15.43 12.88
CA PHE A 25 -24.18 -14.63 11.73
C PHE A 25 -25.05 -13.40 11.91
N GLN A 26 -24.50 -12.38 12.57
CA GLN A 26 -25.08 -11.07 12.53
C GLN A 26 -25.22 -10.79 11.05
N LYS A 27 -26.48 -10.79 10.60
CA LYS A 27 -26.88 -10.44 9.26
C LYS A 27 -26.19 -9.11 9.01
N LYS A 28 -25.11 -9.13 8.21
CA LYS A 28 -24.26 -7.96 7.93
C LYS A 28 -25.24 -6.83 7.65
N GLU A 29 -25.39 -5.90 8.60
CA GLU A 29 -26.30 -4.79 8.41
C GLU A 29 -25.88 -4.20 7.08
N LYS A 30 -26.85 -4.06 6.18
CA LYS A 30 -26.62 -3.48 4.87
C LYS A 30 -26.25 -2.03 5.15
N ARG A 31 -24.97 -1.78 5.45
CA ARG A 31 -24.40 -0.44 5.52
C ARG A 31 -24.86 0.18 4.23
N GLU A 32 -25.64 1.25 4.33
CA GLU A 32 -25.92 2.09 3.18
C GLU A 32 -24.56 2.42 2.58
N GLU A 33 -24.25 1.80 1.45
CA GLU A 33 -23.11 2.20 0.65
C GLU A 33 -23.37 3.66 0.34
N LYS A 34 -22.61 4.55 0.99
CA LYS A 34 -22.63 5.95 0.63
C LYS A 34 -22.38 5.97 -0.86
N GLN A 35 -23.36 6.49 -1.59
CA GLN A 35 -23.32 6.54 -3.04
C GLN A 35 -22.02 7.24 -3.44
N PHE A 36 -21.09 6.49 -4.02
CA PHE A 36 -19.80 7.00 -4.44
C PHE A 36 -20.05 7.97 -5.60
N HIS A 37 -19.67 9.24 -5.43
CA HIS A 37 -19.86 10.28 -6.43
C HIS A 37 -18.50 10.68 -7.02
N PRO A 38 -17.93 9.88 -7.95
CA PRO A 38 -16.61 10.15 -8.53
C PRO A 38 -16.56 11.47 -9.31
N GLU A 39 -17.71 12.03 -9.68
CA GLU A 39 -17.85 13.25 -10.47
C GLU A 39 -17.95 14.52 -9.63
N ARG A 40 -17.93 14.40 -8.30
CA ARG A 40 -17.91 15.57 -7.42
C ARG A 40 -16.50 16.15 -7.39
N GLU A 41 -16.35 17.42 -7.70
CA GLU A 41 -15.09 18.14 -7.45
C GLU A 41 -14.87 18.29 -5.94
N TYR A 42 -13.67 17.90 -5.48
CA TYR A 42 -13.24 18.08 -4.10
C TYR A 42 -12.22 19.22 -4.06
N PRO A 43 -12.55 20.38 -3.45
CA PRO A 43 -11.62 21.50 -3.39
C PRO A 43 -10.40 21.13 -2.55
N LEU A 44 -9.25 21.72 -2.88
CA LEU A 44 -8.03 21.58 -2.09
C LEU A 44 -8.25 22.15 -0.68
N LYS A 45 -8.32 21.27 0.32
CA LYS A 45 -8.49 21.65 1.74
C LYS A 45 -7.17 21.65 2.50
N GLU A 46 -6.33 20.66 2.21
CA GLU A 46 -5.02 20.47 2.82
C GLU A 46 -4.05 19.86 1.80
N HIS A 47 -2.77 20.16 1.96
CA HIS A 47 -1.72 19.41 1.29
C HIS A 47 -1.51 18.08 2.02
N LYS A 48 -1.60 16.98 1.29
CA LYS A 48 -1.31 15.65 1.83
C LYS A 48 0.18 15.48 2.02
N LEU A 49 0.56 14.78 3.09
CA LEU A 49 1.93 14.37 3.34
C LEU A 49 2.16 13.02 2.67
N PHE A 50 3.14 12.95 1.78
CA PHE A 50 3.49 11.73 1.08
C PHE A 50 4.76 11.08 1.65
N THR A 51 4.80 9.76 1.65
CA THR A 51 6.01 9.01 1.94
C THR A 51 6.24 7.99 0.85
N PHE A 52 7.31 8.19 0.07
CA PHE A 52 7.77 7.15 -0.83
C PHE A 52 8.48 6.06 -0.03
N VAL A 53 8.05 4.82 -0.16
CA VAL A 53 8.80 3.66 0.34
C VAL A 53 9.45 2.98 -0.84
N VAL A 54 10.73 3.26 -1.03
CA VAL A 54 11.52 2.77 -2.15
C VAL A 54 12.19 1.47 -1.74
N TYR A 55 11.71 0.35 -2.26
CA TYR A 55 12.27 -0.97 -2.02
C TYR A 55 13.34 -1.29 -3.06
N ALA A 56 14.51 -1.76 -2.60
CA ALA A 56 15.61 -2.12 -3.48
C ALA A 56 16.15 -3.52 -3.16
N SER A 57 16.42 -4.33 -4.20
CA SER A 57 17.13 -5.61 -4.09
C SER A 57 17.96 -5.83 -5.35
N ASN A 58 19.25 -5.55 -5.30
CA ASN A 58 20.20 -5.63 -6.42
C ASN A 58 19.80 -4.77 -7.63
N GLN A 59 19.56 -3.48 -7.40
CA GLN A 59 19.07 -2.50 -8.37
C GLN A 59 20.05 -1.33 -8.56
N ALA A 60 21.36 -1.58 -8.39
CA ALA A 60 22.39 -0.54 -8.45
C ALA A 60 22.40 0.23 -9.79
N ALA A 61 21.95 -0.40 -10.87
CA ALA A 61 21.89 0.24 -12.19
C ALA A 61 20.80 1.33 -12.30
N TRP A 62 19.76 1.29 -11.45
CA TRP A 62 18.53 2.08 -11.64
C TRP A 62 18.13 2.90 -10.41
N CYS A 63 18.63 2.57 -9.22
CA CYS A 63 18.22 3.23 -7.97
C CYS A 63 18.38 4.75 -7.97
N GLU A 64 19.43 5.28 -8.59
CA GLU A 64 19.66 6.73 -8.72
C GLU A 64 18.58 7.38 -9.59
N LYS A 65 18.21 6.76 -10.73
CA LYS A 65 17.14 7.25 -11.61
C LYS A 65 15.77 7.22 -10.92
N SER A 66 15.52 6.17 -10.13
CA SER A 66 14.31 6.05 -9.32
C SER A 66 14.20 7.23 -8.34
N LEU A 67 15.27 7.46 -7.55
CA LEU A 67 15.36 8.57 -6.61
C LEU A 67 15.29 9.94 -7.30
N GLU A 68 15.96 10.11 -8.43
CA GLU A 68 15.93 11.34 -9.23
C GLU A 68 14.49 11.71 -9.62
N SER A 69 13.70 10.73 -10.07
CA SER A 69 12.29 10.97 -10.45
C SER A 69 11.40 11.38 -9.28
N ILE A 70 11.75 10.95 -8.06
CA ILE A 70 11.08 11.36 -6.82
C ILE A 70 11.51 12.77 -6.45
N PHE A 71 12.81 13.07 -6.54
CA PHE A 71 13.36 14.39 -6.20
C PHE A 71 12.91 15.49 -7.16
N ALA A 72 12.54 15.13 -8.38
CA ALA A 72 11.99 16.04 -9.39
C ALA A 72 10.49 16.36 -9.20
N GLN A 73 9.81 15.83 -8.19
CA GLN A 73 8.38 16.13 -7.97
C GLN A 73 8.16 17.60 -7.59
N ASP A 74 7.07 18.19 -8.09
CA ASP A 74 6.71 19.61 -7.91
C ASP A 74 6.10 19.95 -6.55
N ASP A 75 5.74 18.94 -5.75
CA ASP A 75 5.25 19.09 -4.38
C ASP A 75 6.40 18.81 -3.40
N GLU A 76 6.59 19.69 -2.40
CA GLU A 76 7.61 19.55 -1.36
C GLU A 76 7.12 18.75 -0.14
N ALA A 77 5.83 18.47 -0.05
CA ALA A 77 5.20 17.79 1.08
C ALA A 77 5.41 16.26 1.03
N TYR A 78 6.65 15.82 0.84
CA TYR A 78 7.02 14.40 0.87
C TYR A 78 8.35 14.14 1.58
N ARG A 79 8.51 12.87 1.95
CA ARG A 79 9.79 12.29 2.36
C ARG A 79 9.96 10.91 1.76
N VAL A 80 11.14 10.34 1.90
CA VAL A 80 11.49 9.02 1.34
C VAL A 80 12.01 8.11 2.43
N ILE A 81 11.60 6.86 2.40
CA ILE A 81 12.24 5.75 3.10
C ILE A 81 12.79 4.84 2.00
N PHE A 82 14.10 4.81 1.85
CA PHE A 82 14.77 3.89 0.94
C PHE A 82 15.23 2.68 1.75
N ILE A 83 14.74 1.49 1.41
CA ILE A 83 15.07 0.24 2.09
C ILE A 83 15.79 -0.72 1.13
N ASP A 84 17.07 -0.95 1.40
CA ASP A 84 17.87 -1.97 0.72
C ASP A 84 17.65 -3.33 1.37
N ASP A 85 17.07 -4.27 0.63
CA ASP A 85 16.73 -5.61 1.10
C ASP A 85 17.90 -6.58 0.92
N ALA A 86 18.96 -6.33 1.69
CA ALA A 86 20.19 -7.12 1.70
C ALA A 86 20.83 -7.27 0.31
N SER A 87 20.94 -6.18 -0.46
CA SER A 87 21.59 -6.23 -1.76
C SER A 87 23.05 -6.63 -1.62
N THR A 88 23.51 -7.45 -2.56
CA THR A 88 24.90 -7.94 -2.68
C THR A 88 25.72 -7.11 -3.65
N ASP A 89 25.08 -6.23 -4.43
CA ASP A 89 25.73 -5.26 -5.29
C ASP A 89 25.87 -3.89 -4.59
N GLU A 90 26.25 -2.85 -5.36
CA GLU A 90 26.47 -1.50 -4.83
C GLU A 90 25.16 -0.70 -4.60
N THR A 91 23.97 -1.32 -4.62
CA THR A 91 22.67 -0.62 -4.55
C THR A 91 22.59 0.37 -3.39
N TYR A 92 22.81 -0.11 -2.16
CA TYR A 92 22.71 0.74 -0.96
C TYR A 92 23.73 1.90 -1.00
N LYS A 93 24.96 1.61 -1.41
CA LYS A 93 26.03 2.61 -1.46
C LYS A 93 25.76 3.69 -2.49
N ARG A 94 25.26 3.31 -3.68
CA ARG A 94 24.87 4.26 -4.73
C ARG A 94 23.71 5.13 -4.29
N ALA A 95 22.66 4.54 -3.71
CA ALA A 95 21.55 5.30 -3.15
C ALA A 95 22.02 6.30 -2.07
N GLN A 96 22.86 5.85 -1.13
CA GLN A 96 23.43 6.72 -0.10
C GLN A 96 24.23 7.88 -0.70
N GLN A 97 25.15 7.59 -1.64
CA GLN A 97 25.96 8.62 -2.29
C GLN A 97 25.10 9.63 -3.05
N PHE A 98 24.10 9.14 -3.78
CA PHE A 98 23.20 9.98 -4.57
C PHE A 98 22.37 10.91 -3.68
N VAL A 99 21.79 10.41 -2.59
CA VAL A 99 21.04 11.20 -1.61
C VAL A 99 21.89 12.34 -1.05
N MET A 100 23.15 12.05 -0.69
CA MET A 100 24.07 13.06 -0.18
C MET A 100 24.45 14.09 -1.27
N SER A 101 24.75 13.63 -2.50
CA SER A 101 25.12 14.54 -3.58
C SER A 101 23.97 15.44 -4.04
N ALA A 102 22.73 14.97 -3.90
CA ALA A 102 21.52 15.71 -4.23
C ALA A 102 21.06 16.63 -3.07
N ALA A 103 21.78 16.64 -1.93
CA ALA A 103 21.42 17.36 -0.70
C ALA A 103 19.99 17.03 -0.20
N GLN A 104 19.61 15.75 -0.28
CA GLN A 104 18.29 15.26 0.13
C GLN A 104 18.32 14.51 1.47
N ASP A 105 19.47 14.51 2.16
CA ASP A 105 19.68 13.79 3.42
C ASP A 105 18.70 14.17 4.54
N SER A 106 18.15 15.40 4.52
CA SER A 106 17.16 15.84 5.50
C SER A 106 15.76 15.22 5.32
N ARG A 107 15.44 14.66 4.15
CA ARG A 107 14.12 14.07 3.85
C ARG A 107 14.16 12.60 3.47
N VAL A 108 15.33 11.97 3.45
CA VAL A 108 15.49 10.57 3.10
C VAL A 108 16.00 9.77 4.30
N ILE A 109 15.25 8.74 4.68
CA ILE A 109 15.69 7.71 5.62
C ILE A 109 16.27 6.56 4.80
N LEU A 110 17.54 6.24 5.02
CA LEU A 110 18.22 5.10 4.40
C LEU A 110 18.24 3.91 5.36
N MET A 111 17.55 2.83 5.00
CA MET A 111 17.49 1.57 5.74
C MET A 111 18.16 0.45 4.94
N ARG A 112 18.69 -0.54 5.65
CA ARG A 112 19.24 -1.75 5.05
C ARG A 112 18.93 -2.96 5.90
N ASN A 113 18.34 -3.98 5.28
CA ASN A 113 18.12 -5.27 5.93
C ASN A 113 19.41 -6.08 5.93
N GLU A 114 19.66 -6.81 7.02
CA GLU A 114 20.81 -7.72 7.11
C GLU A 114 20.62 -8.99 6.29
N THR A 115 19.37 -9.43 6.13
CA THR A 115 18.97 -10.60 5.33
C THR A 115 17.81 -10.24 4.41
N LYS A 116 17.64 -11.02 3.34
CA LYS A 116 16.60 -10.77 2.34
C LYS A 116 15.21 -11.11 2.91
N LEU A 117 14.37 -10.11 3.10
CA LEU A 117 13.01 -10.24 3.64
C LEU A 117 11.94 -10.24 2.54
N GLY A 118 12.24 -9.65 1.39
CA GLY A 118 11.31 -9.41 0.29
C GLY A 118 10.51 -8.12 0.46
N PHE A 119 9.79 -7.77 -0.62
CA PHE A 119 9.06 -6.50 -0.76
C PHE A 119 8.06 -6.25 0.38
N CYS A 120 7.13 -7.17 0.63
CA CYS A 120 6.07 -6.95 1.61
C CYS A 120 6.60 -6.79 3.05
N ALA A 121 7.59 -7.58 3.44
CA ALA A 121 8.18 -7.48 4.77
C ALA A 121 8.98 -6.18 4.94
N SER A 122 9.73 -5.78 3.91
CA SER A 122 10.46 -4.50 3.89
C SER A 122 9.49 -3.30 3.94
N LEU A 123 8.40 -3.36 3.16
CA LEU A 123 7.34 -2.35 3.19
C LEU A 123 6.71 -2.26 4.59
N TYR A 124 6.39 -3.39 5.21
CA TYR A 124 5.83 -3.42 6.56
C TYR A 124 6.77 -2.81 7.60
N GLN A 125 8.06 -3.12 7.54
CA GLN A 125 9.07 -2.51 8.41
C GLN A 125 9.14 -0.99 8.21
N ALA A 126 9.08 -0.51 6.96
CA ALA A 126 9.04 0.92 6.68
C ALA A 126 7.79 1.62 7.26
N MET A 127 6.67 0.91 7.42
CA MET A 127 5.43 1.48 7.97
C MET A 127 5.55 1.91 9.44
N GLU A 128 6.49 1.35 10.19
CA GLU A 128 6.78 1.78 11.56
C GLU A 128 7.26 3.24 11.61
N HIS A 129 7.86 3.72 10.53
CA HIS A 129 8.34 5.09 10.38
C HIS A 129 7.28 6.03 9.79
N CYS A 130 6.12 5.53 9.38
CA CYS A 130 5.05 6.35 8.81
C CYS A 130 4.07 6.79 9.89
N SER A 131 3.52 8.01 9.79
CA SER A 131 2.36 8.42 10.56
C SER A 131 1.08 7.94 9.89
N ASP A 132 0.03 7.70 10.67
CA ASP A 132 -1.24 7.15 10.17
C ASP A 132 -1.89 7.97 9.03
N ARG A 133 -1.63 9.28 8.98
CA ARG A 133 -2.19 10.20 7.99
C ARG A 133 -1.32 10.40 6.75
N GLU A 134 -0.11 9.86 6.72
CA GLU A 134 0.73 9.91 5.52
C GLU A 134 0.15 9.00 4.43
N VAL A 135 0.18 9.49 3.20
CA VAL A 135 -0.09 8.70 2.00
C VAL A 135 1.21 8.04 1.57
N VAL A 136 1.26 6.73 1.71
CA VAL A 136 2.40 5.90 1.36
C VAL A 136 2.34 5.55 -0.11
N ILE A 137 3.49 5.64 -0.77
CA ILE A 137 3.69 5.32 -2.18
C ILE A 137 4.82 4.29 -2.27
N PRO A 138 4.53 2.99 -2.34
CA PRO A 138 5.55 1.99 -2.59
C PRO A 138 6.07 2.10 -4.03
N LEU A 139 7.39 2.00 -4.20
CA LEU A 139 8.05 2.00 -5.51
C LEU A 139 9.25 1.04 -5.46
N GLU A 140 9.48 0.25 -6.50
CA GLU A 140 10.74 -0.49 -6.61
C GLU A 140 11.86 0.43 -7.13
N ALA A 141 13.09 0.29 -6.63
CA ALA A 141 14.24 1.12 -7.02
C ALA A 141 14.79 0.82 -8.43
N LYS A 142 13.98 0.16 -9.27
CA LYS A 142 14.18 0.00 -10.72
C LYS A 142 13.14 0.77 -11.55
N ASP A 143 12.07 1.23 -10.91
CA ASP A 143 10.98 1.97 -11.53
C ASP A 143 11.13 3.47 -11.21
N TRP A 144 10.49 4.32 -12.00
CA TRP A 144 10.55 5.77 -11.84
C TRP A 144 9.23 6.43 -12.22
N LEU A 145 8.99 7.61 -11.67
CA LEU A 145 7.83 8.42 -11.98
C LEU A 145 7.96 9.00 -13.39
N SER A 146 6.87 8.97 -14.16
CA SER A 146 6.89 9.41 -15.56
C SER A 146 6.83 10.94 -15.73
N GLN A 147 6.42 11.67 -14.69
CA GLN A 147 6.20 13.11 -14.71
C GLN A 147 6.49 13.73 -13.34
N GLU A 148 6.81 15.01 -13.32
CA GLU A 148 7.08 15.81 -12.11
C GLU A 148 5.81 16.14 -11.31
N ARG A 149 4.62 15.97 -11.91
CA ARG A 149 3.31 16.34 -11.33
C ARG A 149 2.53 15.15 -10.73
N VAL A 150 3.19 14.04 -10.41
CA VAL A 150 2.50 12.85 -9.87
C VAL A 150 1.93 13.16 -8.49
N LEU A 151 2.70 13.81 -7.61
CA LEU A 151 2.22 14.21 -6.29
C LEU A 151 1.07 15.20 -6.35
N PHE A 152 1.11 16.18 -7.27
CA PHE A 152 -0.01 17.09 -7.51
C PHE A 152 -1.32 16.33 -7.81
N ARG A 153 -1.26 15.32 -8.69
CA ARG A 153 -2.42 14.49 -9.05
C ARG A 153 -2.92 13.63 -7.90
N LEU A 154 -2.01 13.01 -7.16
CA LEU A 154 -2.36 12.24 -5.96
C LEU A 154 -3.00 13.14 -4.90
N ASN A 155 -2.43 14.32 -4.67
CA ASN A 155 -2.95 15.27 -3.71
C ASN A 155 -4.40 15.67 -4.03
N ALA A 156 -4.71 15.89 -5.32
CA ALA A 156 -6.09 16.13 -5.79
C ALA A 156 -7.00 14.91 -5.55
N ALA A 157 -6.55 13.70 -5.90
CA ALA A 157 -7.34 12.47 -5.71
C ALA A 157 -7.70 12.24 -4.24
N PHE A 158 -6.74 12.42 -3.32
CA PHE A 158 -6.93 12.25 -1.89
C PHE A 158 -7.67 13.42 -1.20
N GLN A 159 -8.10 14.45 -1.94
CA GLN A 159 -9.07 15.43 -1.43
C GLN A 159 -10.47 14.82 -1.26
N ASN A 160 -10.78 13.76 -2.02
CA ASN A 160 -11.95 12.95 -1.78
C ASN A 160 -11.77 12.15 -0.47
N PRO A 161 -12.56 12.41 0.59
CA PRO A 161 -12.42 11.71 1.86
C PRO A 161 -12.80 10.23 1.79
N ASP A 162 -13.47 9.80 0.71
CA ASP A 162 -13.82 8.40 0.47
C ASP A 162 -12.71 7.63 -0.28
N VAL A 163 -11.62 8.30 -0.69
CA VAL A 163 -10.46 7.65 -1.31
C VAL A 163 -9.49 7.18 -0.25
N TRP A 164 -9.29 5.86 -0.19
CA TRP A 164 -8.32 5.20 0.68
C TRP A 164 -7.10 4.69 -0.07
N ILE A 165 -7.28 4.32 -1.33
CA ILE A 165 -6.27 3.80 -2.25
C ILE A 165 -6.46 4.49 -3.61
N ALA A 166 -5.35 4.89 -4.24
CA ALA A 166 -5.30 5.34 -5.61
C ALA A 166 -4.33 4.45 -6.40
N GLU A 167 -4.68 4.12 -7.64
CA GLU A 167 -3.87 3.29 -8.54
C GLU A 167 -3.55 4.02 -9.84
N SER A 168 -2.31 3.87 -10.30
CA SER A 168 -1.85 4.30 -11.61
C SER A 168 -1.60 3.10 -12.54
N SER A 169 -1.26 3.40 -13.78
CA SER A 169 -0.74 2.39 -14.72
C SER A 169 0.76 2.48 -14.85
N ALA A 170 1.39 1.34 -15.10
CA ALA A 170 2.80 1.27 -15.46
C ALA A 170 2.97 1.30 -16.98
N MET A 171 4.16 1.68 -17.43
CA MET A 171 4.57 1.61 -18.82
C MET A 171 5.96 1.01 -18.88
N ALA A 172 6.11 -0.09 -19.62
CA ALA A 172 7.37 -0.78 -19.77
C ALA A 172 8.37 0.08 -20.57
N TYR A 173 9.60 0.19 -20.09
CA TYR A 173 10.70 0.83 -20.80
C TYR A 173 11.72 -0.23 -21.24
N PRO A 174 12.28 -0.17 -22.47
CA PRO A 174 12.13 0.89 -23.49
C PRO A 174 10.98 0.70 -24.49
N GLN A 175 10.10 -0.29 -24.31
CA GLN A 175 9.06 -0.63 -25.30
C GLN A 175 7.89 0.36 -25.34
N PHE A 176 7.70 1.17 -24.30
CA PHE A 176 6.60 2.12 -24.11
C PHE A 176 5.20 1.52 -24.27
N GLN A 177 5.06 0.25 -23.88
CA GLN A 177 3.77 -0.42 -23.83
C GLN A 177 3.24 -0.36 -22.41
N ILE A 178 1.95 -0.08 -22.25
CA ILE A 178 1.26 -0.33 -20.98
C ILE A 178 1.29 -1.85 -20.83
N ASP A 179 2.19 -2.36 -20.01
CA ASP A 179 2.09 -3.74 -19.61
C ASP A 179 0.85 -3.83 -18.73
N GLY A 180 0.09 -4.93 -18.81
CA GLY A 180 -1.09 -5.12 -17.95
C GLY A 180 -0.72 -5.28 -16.47
N SER A 181 0.47 -4.83 -16.05
CA SER A 181 0.88 -4.76 -14.67
C SER A 181 0.20 -3.57 -14.00
N GLU A 182 -0.09 -3.76 -12.73
CA GLU A 182 -0.59 -2.68 -11.90
C GLU A 182 0.54 -1.67 -11.69
N GLY A 183 0.24 -0.38 -11.82
CA GLY A 183 1.22 0.68 -11.69
C GLY A 183 1.50 1.04 -10.22
N LEU A 184 1.68 2.33 -9.99
CA LEU A 184 1.90 2.87 -8.66
C LEU A 184 0.62 2.80 -7.83
N PHE A 185 0.71 2.23 -6.63
CA PHE A 185 -0.34 2.32 -5.62
C PHE A 185 0.01 3.37 -4.59
N ALA A 186 -0.98 4.15 -4.19
CA ALA A 186 -0.88 5.08 -3.08
C ALA A 186 -1.99 4.79 -2.08
N PHE A 187 -1.69 4.77 -0.78
CA PHE A 187 -2.67 4.49 0.27
C PHE A 187 -2.29 5.15 1.60
N TYR A 188 -3.26 5.41 2.47
CA TYR A 188 -2.96 5.89 3.82
C TYR A 188 -2.23 4.82 4.65
N ALA A 189 -1.15 5.20 5.35
CA ALA A 189 -0.38 4.28 6.20
C ALA A 189 -1.24 3.56 7.24
N ALA A 190 -2.28 4.23 7.76
CA ALA A 190 -3.25 3.63 8.69
C ALA A 190 -3.88 2.33 8.15
N LEU A 191 -4.04 2.22 6.83
CA LEU A 191 -4.65 1.06 6.19
C LEU A 191 -3.81 -0.20 6.45
N LEU A 192 -2.50 -0.16 6.17
CA LEU A 192 -1.57 -1.27 6.41
C LEU A 192 -1.36 -1.58 7.90
N LYS A 193 -1.41 -0.55 8.77
CA LYS A 193 -1.20 -0.74 10.21
C LYS A 193 -2.38 -1.37 10.94
N ARG A 194 -3.60 -1.16 10.43
CA ARG A 194 -4.84 -1.55 11.11
C ARG A 194 -5.58 -2.70 10.43
N THR A 195 -5.11 -3.12 9.27
CA THR A 195 -5.71 -4.20 8.48
C THR A 195 -4.69 -5.31 8.31
N SER A 196 -5.11 -6.57 8.32
CA SER A 196 -4.19 -7.67 8.07
C SER A 196 -3.68 -7.58 6.61
N VAL A 197 -2.39 -7.84 6.40
CA VAL A 197 -1.79 -7.80 5.05
C VAL A 197 -2.50 -8.76 4.09
N GLY A 198 -2.96 -9.92 4.58
CA GLY A 198 -3.73 -10.88 3.79
C GLY A 198 -5.15 -10.45 3.41
N ASP A 199 -5.70 -9.43 4.09
CA ASP A 199 -6.96 -8.80 3.69
C ASP A 199 -6.75 -7.68 2.66
N LEU A 200 -5.55 -7.09 2.61
CA LEU A 200 -5.18 -6.04 1.67
C LEU A 200 -4.56 -6.57 0.38
N PHE A 201 -3.81 -7.66 0.47
CA PHE A 201 -3.07 -8.27 -0.63
C PHE A 201 -3.35 -9.76 -0.73
N PHE A 202 -3.60 -10.24 -1.94
CA PHE A 202 -3.71 -11.65 -2.31
C PHE A 202 -2.70 -11.93 -3.42
N GLU A 203 -1.83 -12.92 -3.24
CA GLU A 203 -0.75 -13.27 -4.20
C GLU A 203 0.17 -12.10 -4.59
N GLY A 204 0.41 -11.17 -3.65
CA GLY A 204 1.27 -10.01 -3.88
C GLY A 204 0.61 -8.86 -4.66
N ARG A 205 -0.71 -8.93 -4.90
CA ARG A 205 -1.52 -7.88 -5.54
C ARG A 205 -2.63 -7.43 -4.60
N PRO A 206 -3.16 -6.21 -4.71
CA PRO A 206 -4.29 -5.77 -3.90
C PRO A 206 -5.50 -6.71 -4.04
N ALA A 207 -6.16 -7.01 -2.92
CA ALA A 207 -7.32 -7.88 -2.90
C ALA A 207 -8.56 -7.17 -3.48
N HIS A 208 -8.98 -7.57 -4.68
CA HIS A 208 -10.18 -7.01 -5.35
C HIS A 208 -11.52 -7.53 -4.78
N ALA A 209 -11.50 -8.49 -3.86
CA ALA A 209 -12.65 -9.30 -3.47
C ALA A 209 -13.43 -8.83 -2.22
N LYS A 210 -12.99 -7.78 -1.51
CA LYS A 210 -13.69 -7.26 -0.33
C LYS A 210 -13.79 -5.74 -0.39
N GLU A 211 -14.94 -5.20 -0.83
CA GLU A 211 -15.43 -3.80 -0.64
C GLU A 211 -14.34 -2.70 -0.47
N ALA A 212 -13.25 -2.75 -1.24
CA ALA A 212 -12.21 -1.75 -1.27
C ALA A 212 -12.49 -0.90 -2.50
N CYS A 213 -13.00 0.31 -2.31
CA CYS A 213 -13.29 1.21 -3.41
C CYS A 213 -11.96 1.67 -4.05
N PHE A 214 -11.59 1.03 -5.16
CA PHE A 214 -10.48 1.45 -6.01
C PHE A 214 -10.91 2.63 -6.88
N LEU A 215 -10.24 3.78 -6.76
CA LEU A 215 -10.36 4.88 -7.72
C LEU A 215 -9.14 4.85 -8.65
N SER A 216 -9.37 4.58 -9.94
CA SER A 216 -8.31 4.65 -10.96
C SER A 216 -8.01 6.11 -11.30
N LEU A 217 -6.74 6.50 -11.25
CA LEU A 217 -6.29 7.86 -11.61
C LEU A 217 -6.42 8.16 -13.11
N ARG A 218 -6.78 7.17 -13.95
CA ARG A 218 -7.01 7.38 -15.40
C ARG A 218 -8.16 8.34 -15.69
N ASN A 219 -9.06 8.56 -14.73
CA ASN A 219 -10.28 9.36 -14.91
C ASN A 219 -10.17 10.80 -14.35
N LEU A 220 -9.02 11.20 -13.81
CA LEU A 220 -8.77 12.57 -13.35
C LEU A 220 -7.97 13.31 -14.43
N ALA A 221 -8.68 13.75 -15.47
CA ALA A 221 -8.16 14.60 -16.55
C ALA A 221 -8.37 16.08 -16.21
#